data_AF-X1VPD4-F1
#
_entry.id   AF-X1VPD4-F1
#
_cell.length_a   1.000
_cell.length_b   1.000
_cell.length_c   1.000
_cell.angle_alpha   90.00
_cell.angle_beta   90.00
_cell.angle_gamma   90.00
#
_symmetry.space_group_name_H-M   'P 1'
#
loop_
_entity.id
_entity.type
_entity.pdbx_description
1 polymer ?
#
loop_
_entity_poly.entity_id
_entity_poly.type
_entity_poly.pdbx_seq_one_letter_code
_entity_poly.pdbx_strand_id
1 'polypeptide(L)'
;MLTEQAIQEFITSRGRLRPKTQREYRNHLAQFQSSFHDLPTTPLPIQSWLNGLTRQRGKLDEELALETVHSRFRTIRAFYRQIHLWHPKIRNPIPLVRPPRLLPKAMRTFTEEELYRIFTLPLSLSDRAMATLLLDTGIRAQECCLTWDNVWTNYIIVNGKTGERDVPIHQTTSRLLQALKAQSNHNHYVFQGKRGSLTSQGIYKTIHRICCQANIDGRRSSPQTFRHTFGTEYASSGACDPRSLQDIMGHKD
;
A
#
# COMPACT_ATOMS: atom_id res chain seq x y z
N MET A 1 -33.76 -1.75 11.00
CA MET A 1 -32.57 -1.71 11.88
C MET A 1 -31.84 -0.43 11.55
N LEU A 2 -31.48 0.35 12.57
CA LEU A 2 -30.73 1.59 12.36
C LEU A 2 -29.35 1.24 11.78
N THR A 3 -28.92 2.02 10.80
CA THR A 3 -27.61 1.82 10.15
C THR A 3 -26.48 1.93 11.16
N GLU A 4 -26.59 2.85 12.12
CA GLU A 4 -25.61 3.04 13.20
C GLU A 4 -25.43 1.77 14.05
N GLN A 5 -26.55 1.17 14.49
CA GLN A 5 -26.52 -0.06 15.30
C GLN A 5 -25.83 -1.19 14.53
N ALA A 6 -26.18 -1.38 13.26
CA ALA A 6 -25.56 -2.38 12.41
C ALA A 6 -24.05 -2.15 12.25
N ILE A 7 -23.64 -0.89 12.01
CA ILE A 7 -22.21 -0.55 11.89
C ILE A 7 -21.46 -0.86 13.18
N GLN A 8 -22.05 -0.57 14.34
CA GLN A 8 -21.41 -0.84 15.62
C GLN A 8 -21.20 -2.33 15.87
N GLU A 9 -22.19 -3.18 15.54
CA GLU A 9 -22.03 -4.64 15.60
C GLU A 9 -20.91 -5.12 14.66
N PHE A 10 -20.90 -4.62 13.42
CA PHE A 10 -19.88 -4.99 12.44
C PHE A 10 -18.48 -4.58 12.90
N ILE A 11 -18.27 -3.35 13.34
CA ILE A 11 -16.95 -2.86 13.80
C ILE A 11 -16.48 -3.65 15.03
N THR A 12 -17.38 -3.99 15.96
CA THR A 12 -17.07 -4.81 17.14
C THR A 12 -16.52 -6.18 16.73
N SER A 13 -17.13 -6.85 15.74
CA SER A 13 -16.59 -8.13 15.24
C SER A 13 -15.23 -8.04 14.54
N ARG A 14 -14.82 -6.83 14.14
CA ARG A 14 -13.52 -6.58 13.51
C ARG A 14 -12.45 -6.14 14.50
N GLY A 15 -12.70 -6.25 15.81
CA GLY A 15 -11.77 -5.83 16.86
C GLY A 15 -10.37 -6.45 16.79
N ARG A 16 -10.24 -7.67 16.23
CA ARG A 16 -8.94 -8.34 16.03
C ARG A 16 -8.18 -7.93 14.76
N LEU A 17 -8.78 -7.10 13.90
CA LEU A 17 -8.09 -6.61 12.70
C LEU A 17 -7.09 -5.51 13.04
N ARG A 18 -6.09 -5.32 12.17
CA ARG A 18 -5.09 -4.25 12.30
C ARG A 18 -5.78 -2.87 12.46
N PRO A 19 -5.28 -1.96 13.32
CA PRO A 19 -5.91 -0.66 13.55
C PRO A 19 -6.15 0.17 12.28
N LYS A 20 -5.23 0.09 11.32
CA LYS A 20 -5.37 0.75 10.00
C LYS A 20 -6.61 0.25 9.26
N THR A 21 -6.84 -1.07 9.23
CA THR A 21 -7.99 -1.69 8.56
C THR A 21 -9.29 -1.33 9.24
N GLN A 22 -9.32 -1.29 10.59
CA GLN A 22 -10.50 -0.84 11.32
C GLN A 22 -10.85 0.63 10.99
N ARG A 23 -9.83 1.50 10.93
CA ARG A 23 -10.01 2.91 10.56
C ARG A 23 -10.55 3.06 9.14
N GLU A 24 -10.05 2.27 8.19
CA GLU A 24 -10.57 2.26 6.80
C GLU A 24 -12.06 1.85 6.78
N TYR A 25 -12.45 0.81 7.51
CA TYR A 25 -13.87 0.43 7.62
C TYR A 25 -14.73 1.54 8.23
N ARG A 26 -14.29 2.15 9.34
CA ARG A 26 -15.01 3.28 9.96
C ARG A 26 -15.19 4.44 8.97
N ASN A 27 -14.14 4.82 8.24
CA ASN A 27 -14.21 5.90 7.25
C ASN A 27 -15.17 5.59 6.09
N HIS A 28 -15.23 4.33 5.65
CA HIS A 28 -16.15 3.91 4.61
C HIS A 28 -17.60 3.91 5.09
N LEU A 29 -17.84 3.40 6.30
CA LEU A 29 -19.17 3.22 6.87
C LEU A 29 -19.76 4.53 7.43
N ALA A 30 -18.95 5.47 7.91
CA ALA A 30 -19.42 6.78 8.36
C ALA A 30 -20.13 7.55 7.23
N GLN A 31 -19.56 7.54 6.02
CA GLN A 31 -20.23 8.16 4.87
C GLN A 31 -21.52 7.42 4.49
N PHE A 32 -21.56 6.10 4.67
CA PHE A 32 -22.77 5.31 4.40
C PHE A 32 -23.86 5.66 5.42
N GLN A 33 -23.54 5.71 6.70
CA GLN A 33 -24.44 6.13 7.78
C GLN A 33 -25.00 7.53 7.55
N SER A 34 -24.17 8.49 7.11
CA SER A 34 -24.65 9.85 6.84
C SER A 34 -25.67 9.94 5.70
N SER A 35 -25.71 8.93 4.82
CA SER A 35 -26.65 8.88 3.70
C SER A 35 -27.89 8.03 3.98
N PHE A 36 -27.83 7.15 4.98
CA PHE A 36 -28.90 6.20 5.29
C PHE A 36 -29.07 6.07 6.80
N HIS A 37 -30.11 6.70 7.35
CA HIS A 37 -30.50 6.54 8.76
C HIS A 37 -30.89 5.08 9.06
N ASP A 38 -31.76 4.51 8.23
CA ASP A 38 -32.17 3.11 8.27
C ASP A 38 -31.46 2.29 7.20
N LEU A 39 -31.15 1.04 7.54
CA LEU A 39 -30.41 0.15 6.64
C LEU A 39 -31.24 -0.17 5.38
N PRO A 40 -30.77 0.21 4.17
CA PRO A 40 -31.50 -0.09 2.94
C PRO A 40 -31.63 -1.60 2.70
N THR A 41 -32.84 -2.07 2.44
CA THR A 41 -33.14 -3.49 2.15
C THR A 41 -33.35 -3.78 0.67
N THR A 42 -33.39 -2.73 -0.16
CA THR A 42 -33.52 -2.79 -1.62
C THR A 42 -32.24 -2.29 -2.30
N PRO A 43 -31.92 -2.74 -3.53
CA PRO A 43 -30.67 -2.38 -4.20
C PRO A 43 -30.63 -0.94 -4.73
N LEU A 44 -31.79 -0.36 -5.08
CA LEU A 44 -31.87 0.92 -5.78
C LEU A 44 -31.25 2.10 -4.99
N PRO A 45 -31.52 2.29 -3.68
CA PRO A 45 -30.90 3.37 -2.90
C PRO A 45 -29.36 3.25 -2.87
N ILE A 46 -28.84 2.04 -2.69
CA ILE A 46 -27.39 1.78 -2.63
C ILE A 46 -26.75 2.03 -4.00
N GLN A 47 -27.39 1.59 -5.09
CA GLN A 47 -26.92 1.83 -6.45
C GLN A 47 -26.87 3.33 -6.76
N SER A 48 -27.93 4.07 -6.41
CA SER A 48 -28.01 5.52 -6.61
C SER A 48 -26.90 6.25 -5.85
N TRP A 49 -26.66 5.87 -4.59
CA TRP A 49 -25.60 6.44 -3.76
C TRP A 49 -24.21 6.19 -4.35
N LEU A 50 -23.89 4.95 -4.78
CA LEU A 50 -22.61 4.63 -5.43
C LEU A 50 -22.40 5.45 -6.72
N ASN A 51 -23.45 5.61 -7.52
CA ASN A 51 -23.41 6.43 -8.74
C ASN A 51 -23.18 7.92 -8.41
N GLY A 52 -23.80 8.43 -7.34
CA GLY A 52 -23.64 9.80 -6.85
C GLY A 52 -22.21 10.11 -6.38
N LEU A 53 -21.55 9.15 -5.71
CA LEU A 53 -20.14 9.28 -5.31
C LEU A 53 -19.19 9.42 -6.50
N THR A 54 -19.57 8.87 -7.65
CA THR A 54 -18.77 8.95 -8.88
C THR A 54 -18.94 10.33 -9.55
N ARG A 55 -20.14 10.93 -9.51
CA ARG A 55 -20.45 12.20 -10.17
C ARG A 55 -19.90 13.44 -9.45
N GLN A 56 -19.75 13.42 -8.13
CA GLN A 56 -19.29 14.60 -7.36
C GLN A 56 -17.82 14.99 -7.57
N ARG A 57 -17.00 14.16 -8.24
CA ARG A 57 -15.54 14.39 -8.36
C ARG A 57 -15.09 14.64 -9.79
N GLY A 58 -15.73 15.60 -10.47
CA GLY A 58 -15.23 16.13 -11.73
C GLY A 58 -14.06 17.10 -11.50
N LYS A 59 -12.81 16.62 -11.59
CA LYS A 59 -11.59 17.42 -11.87
C LYS A 59 -10.37 16.50 -12.07
N LEU A 60 -9.95 16.40 -13.33
CA LEU A 60 -8.60 16.16 -13.91
C LEU A 60 -7.66 15.08 -13.36
N ASP A 61 -8.11 14.21 -12.47
CA ASP A 61 -7.22 13.31 -11.75
C ASP A 61 -7.97 12.01 -11.37
N GLU A 62 -8.65 11.43 -12.37
CA GLU A 62 -9.76 10.46 -12.25
C GLU A 62 -9.37 9.02 -11.82
N GLU A 63 -8.09 8.63 -11.88
CA GLU A 63 -7.69 7.26 -11.55
C GLU A 63 -7.86 6.89 -10.06
N LEU A 64 -7.95 7.87 -9.14
CA LEU A 64 -8.11 7.59 -7.70
C LEU A 64 -9.57 7.54 -7.22
N ALA A 65 -10.54 7.92 -8.07
CA ALA A 65 -11.95 7.99 -7.68
C ALA A 65 -12.66 6.63 -7.77
N LEU A 66 -12.47 5.88 -8.87
CA LEU A 66 -13.12 4.58 -9.07
C LEU A 66 -12.63 3.51 -8.08
N GLU A 67 -11.33 3.49 -7.78
CA GLU A 67 -10.76 2.58 -6.78
C GLU A 67 -11.35 2.84 -5.39
N THR A 68 -11.50 4.12 -5.01
CA THR A 68 -12.09 4.52 -3.73
C THR A 68 -13.55 4.06 -3.63
N VAL A 69 -14.35 4.29 -4.68
CA VAL A 69 -15.77 3.87 -4.71
C VAL A 69 -15.87 2.34 -4.69
N HIS A 70 -15.01 1.64 -5.42
CA HIS A 70 -14.96 0.18 -5.39
C HIS A 70 -14.53 -0.37 -4.02
N SER A 71 -13.56 0.26 -3.35
CA SER A 71 -13.13 -0.09 -1.99
C SER A 71 -14.26 0.10 -0.96
N ARG A 72 -15.04 1.17 -1.09
CA ARG A 72 -16.26 1.39 -0.30
C ARG A 72 -17.30 0.31 -0.57
N PHE A 73 -17.57 -0.01 -1.83
CA PHE A 73 -18.47 -1.11 -2.20
C PHE A 73 -18.03 -2.45 -1.58
N ARG A 74 -16.73 -2.78 -1.60
CA ARG A 74 -16.21 -4.00 -0.94
C ARG A 74 -16.45 -4.00 0.57
N THR A 75 -16.29 -2.85 1.22
CA THR A 75 -16.58 -2.70 2.65
C THR A 75 -18.05 -2.90 2.95
N ILE A 76 -18.93 -2.26 2.17
CA ILE A 76 -20.38 -2.39 2.30
C ILE A 76 -20.82 -3.84 2.04
N ARG A 77 -20.25 -4.51 1.04
CA ARG A 77 -20.51 -5.93 0.79
C ARG A 77 -20.13 -6.81 1.97
N ALA A 78 -18.97 -6.58 2.59
CA ALA A 78 -18.56 -7.34 3.77
C ALA A 78 -19.46 -7.05 4.98
N PHE A 79 -19.85 -5.79 5.15
CA PHE A 79 -20.79 -5.32 6.17
C PHE A 79 -22.15 -6.01 6.03
N TYR A 80 -22.82 -5.90 4.88
CA TYR A 80 -24.13 -6.53 4.67
C TYR A 80 -24.10 -8.06 4.76
N ARG A 81 -23.03 -8.72 4.31
CA ARG A 81 -22.88 -10.17 4.50
C ARG A 81 -22.87 -10.55 5.98
N GLN A 82 -22.17 -9.77 6.81
CA GLN A 82 -22.09 -10.03 8.24
C GLN A 82 -23.43 -9.76 8.93
N ILE A 83 -24.07 -8.63 8.62
CA ILE A 83 -25.36 -8.27 9.23
C ILE A 83 -26.45 -9.27 8.84
N HIS A 84 -26.51 -9.68 7.58
CA HIS A 84 -27.46 -10.71 7.15
C HIS A 84 -27.21 -12.06 7.83
N LEU A 85 -25.95 -12.41 8.12
CA LEU A 85 -25.61 -13.63 8.84
C LEU A 85 -26.14 -13.62 10.28
N TRP A 86 -26.02 -12.51 11.00
CA TRP A 86 -26.53 -12.38 12.38
C TRP A 86 -28.03 -12.10 12.45
N HIS A 87 -28.57 -11.42 11.45
CA HIS A 87 -29.97 -11.02 11.37
C HIS A 87 -30.59 -11.50 10.05
N PRO A 88 -30.94 -12.79 9.91
CA PRO A 88 -31.44 -13.36 8.64
C PRO A 88 -32.70 -12.68 8.09
N LYS A 89 -33.51 -12.07 8.95
CA LYS A 89 -34.71 -11.31 8.57
C LYS A 89 -34.38 -10.00 7.82
N ILE A 90 -33.16 -9.47 7.97
CA ILE A 90 -32.70 -8.30 7.23
C ILE A 90 -32.20 -8.76 5.88
N ARG A 91 -32.94 -8.43 4.81
CA ARG A 91 -32.56 -8.77 3.43
C ARG A 91 -31.23 -8.11 3.06
N ASN A 92 -30.34 -8.88 2.42
CA ASN A 92 -29.10 -8.36 1.83
C ASN A 92 -29.34 -7.95 0.36
N PRO A 93 -29.39 -6.65 0.02
CA PRO A 93 -29.58 -6.19 -1.36
C PRO A 93 -28.30 -6.21 -2.20
N ILE A 94 -27.12 -6.35 -1.60
CA ILE A 94 -25.83 -6.18 -2.28
C ILE A 94 -25.61 -7.12 -3.47
N PRO A 95 -26.05 -8.40 -3.47
CA PRO A 95 -25.95 -9.26 -4.65
C PRO A 95 -26.64 -8.71 -5.89
N LEU A 96 -27.63 -7.82 -5.72
CA LEU A 96 -28.38 -7.18 -6.81
C LEU A 96 -27.85 -5.78 -7.17
N VAL A 97 -26.85 -5.28 -6.43
CA VAL A 97 -26.20 -4.00 -6.72
C VAL A 97 -25.06 -4.24 -7.70
N ARG A 98 -25.04 -3.49 -8.81
CA ARG A 98 -23.98 -3.57 -9.81
C ARG A 98 -22.69 -3.01 -9.20
N PRO A 99 -21.59 -3.80 -9.14
CA PRO A 99 -20.32 -3.31 -8.64
C PRO A 99 -19.83 -2.08 -9.45
N PRO A 100 -19.20 -1.09 -8.79
CA PRO A 100 -18.52 -0.01 -9.50
C PRO A 100 -17.49 -0.56 -10.48
N ARG A 101 -17.35 0.09 -11.65
CA ARG A 101 -16.32 -0.33 -12.62
C ARG A 101 -14.93 -0.12 -12.04
N LEU A 102 -14.10 -1.15 -12.12
CA LEU A 102 -12.65 -1.04 -11.96
C LEU A 102 -12.03 -1.07 -13.35
N LEU A 103 -11.19 -0.09 -13.66
CA LEU A 103 -10.34 -0.16 -14.84
C LEU A 103 -9.11 -1.01 -14.49
N PRO A 104 -8.67 -1.92 -15.39
CA PRO A 104 -7.40 -2.61 -15.23
C PRO A 104 -6.27 -1.58 -15.14
N LYS A 105 -5.41 -1.73 -14.13
CA LYS A 105 -4.28 -0.82 -13.93
C LYS A 105 -3.03 -1.50 -14.44
N ALA A 106 -2.45 -0.98 -15.52
CA ALA A 106 -1.06 -1.30 -15.86
C ALA A 106 -0.18 -0.79 -14.71
N MET A 107 0.53 -1.69 -14.02
CA MET A 107 1.45 -1.29 -12.96
C MET A 107 2.65 -0.60 -13.61
N ARG A 108 2.97 0.63 -13.18
CA ARG A 108 4.09 1.39 -13.73
C ARG A 108 5.41 0.83 -13.18
N THR A 109 6.34 0.56 -14.07
CA THR A 109 7.77 0.33 -13.77
C THR A 109 8.57 1.55 -14.22
N PHE A 110 9.80 1.66 -13.74
CA PHE A 110 10.77 2.61 -14.28
C PHE A 110 11.37 2.07 -15.57
N THR A 111 11.70 2.96 -16.52
CA THR A 111 12.56 2.62 -17.66
C THR A 111 14.03 2.69 -17.27
N GLU A 112 14.92 2.13 -18.09
CA GLU A 112 16.37 2.22 -17.86
C GLU A 112 16.85 3.68 -17.80
N GLU A 113 16.33 4.55 -18.68
CA GLU A 113 16.67 5.98 -18.68
C GLU A 113 16.19 6.70 -17.41
N GLU A 114 15.02 6.32 -16.89
CA GLU A 114 14.52 6.85 -15.63
C GLU A 114 15.38 6.43 -14.44
N LEU A 115 15.77 5.15 -14.38
CA LEU A 115 16.69 4.65 -13.36
C LEU A 115 18.06 5.34 -13.47
N TYR A 116 18.57 5.49 -14.69
CA TYR A 116 19.82 6.22 -14.94
C TYR A 116 19.74 7.66 -14.39
N ARG A 117 18.65 8.39 -14.68
CA ARG A 117 18.44 9.74 -14.11
C ARG A 117 18.39 9.71 -12.58
N ILE A 118 17.67 8.78 -11.96
CA ILE A 118 17.60 8.66 -10.50
C ILE A 118 18.99 8.46 -9.87
N PHE A 119 19.78 7.52 -10.39
CA PHE A 119 21.05 7.14 -9.77
C PHE A 119 22.23 8.05 -10.15
N THR A 120 22.10 8.89 -11.18
CA THR A 120 23.08 9.94 -11.52
C THR A 120 22.89 11.23 -10.73
N LEU A 121 21.76 11.42 -10.04
CA LEU A 121 21.55 12.57 -9.17
C LEU A 121 22.59 12.63 -8.03
N PRO A 122 22.98 13.84 -7.60
CA PRO A 122 23.85 14.04 -6.43
C PRO A 122 23.05 13.82 -5.12
N LEU A 123 22.65 12.57 -4.87
CA LEU A 123 21.92 12.15 -3.68
C LEU A 123 22.83 12.08 -2.46
N SER A 124 22.26 12.38 -1.28
CA SER A 124 22.91 12.06 -0.01
C SER A 124 23.14 10.54 0.10
N LEU A 125 24.11 10.11 0.91
CA LEU A 125 24.39 8.69 1.12
C LEU A 125 23.14 7.93 1.59
N SER A 126 22.36 8.54 2.49
CA SER A 126 21.10 7.98 3.01
C SER A 126 20.04 7.81 1.91
N ASP A 127 19.82 8.83 1.08
CA ASP A 127 18.87 8.78 -0.03
C ASP A 127 19.27 7.73 -1.08
N ARG A 128 20.57 7.69 -1.41
CA ARG A 128 21.12 6.72 -2.37
C ARG A 128 20.98 5.30 -1.84
N ALA A 129 21.32 5.05 -0.58
CA ALA A 129 21.14 3.75 0.05
C ALA A 129 19.67 3.32 0.07
N MET A 130 18.74 4.24 0.37
CA MET A 130 17.31 3.95 0.39
C MET A 130 16.75 3.60 -0.99
N ALA A 131 17.07 4.39 -2.02
CA ALA A 131 16.62 4.14 -3.39
C ALA A 131 17.21 2.83 -3.94
N THR A 132 18.50 2.58 -3.67
CA THR A 132 19.17 1.33 -4.08
C THR A 132 18.54 0.13 -3.39
N LEU A 133 18.34 0.18 -2.07
CA LEU A 133 17.72 -0.91 -1.33
C LEU A 133 16.32 -1.26 -1.84
N LEU A 134 15.49 -0.25 -2.12
CA LEU A 134 14.13 -0.47 -2.64
C LEU A 134 14.14 -1.09 -4.05
N LEU A 135 15.08 -0.68 -4.91
CA LEU A 135 15.22 -1.27 -6.25
C LEU A 135 15.75 -2.70 -6.18
N ASP A 136 16.75 -2.94 -5.34
CA ASP A 136 17.45 -4.22 -5.21
C ASP A 136 16.58 -5.32 -4.60
N THR A 137 15.66 -4.96 -3.70
CA THR A 137 14.93 -5.94 -2.89
C THR A 137 13.42 -5.97 -3.14
N GLY A 138 12.86 -4.92 -3.74
CA GLY A 138 11.42 -4.77 -3.91
C GLY A 138 10.61 -4.79 -2.61
N ILE A 139 11.22 -4.54 -1.44
CA ILE A 139 10.51 -4.52 -0.15
C ILE A 139 9.48 -3.37 -0.10
N ARG A 140 8.49 -3.50 0.79
CA ARG A 140 7.48 -2.43 0.95
C ARG A 140 8.09 -1.23 1.67
N ALA A 141 7.54 -0.04 1.44
CA ALA A 141 7.97 1.18 2.14
C ALA A 141 7.95 1.06 3.67
N GLN A 142 6.99 0.31 4.25
CA GLN A 142 6.95 0.05 5.70
C GLN A 142 8.03 -0.92 6.19
N GLU A 143 8.46 -1.84 5.33
CA GLU A 143 9.50 -2.83 5.62
C GLU A 143 10.90 -2.20 5.56
N CYS A 144 11.04 -1.04 4.91
CA CYS A 144 12.26 -0.25 4.84
C CYS A 144 12.53 0.57 6.14
N CYS A 145 11.65 0.51 7.13
CA CYS A 145 11.84 1.13 8.47
C CYS A 145 12.77 0.28 9.36
N LEU A 146 13.99 -0.02 8.89
CA LEU A 146 14.92 -0.99 9.48
C LEU A 146 15.76 -0.42 10.65
N THR A 147 16.25 -1.33 11.48
CA THR A 147 17.32 -1.09 12.46
C THR A 147 18.61 -1.75 11.98
N TRP A 148 19.77 -1.34 12.51
CA TRP A 148 21.04 -1.96 12.10
C TRP A 148 21.17 -3.42 12.50
N ASP A 149 20.40 -3.89 13.48
CA ASP A 149 20.36 -5.30 13.90
C ASP A 149 19.66 -6.18 12.85
N ASN A 150 18.92 -5.55 11.92
CA ASN A 150 18.28 -6.24 10.80
C ASN A 150 19.16 -6.27 9.54
N VAL A 151 20.37 -5.71 9.58
CA VAL A 151 21.24 -5.57 8.40
C VAL A 151 22.46 -6.48 8.55
N TRP A 152 22.54 -7.47 7.66
CA TRP A 152 23.66 -8.40 7.55
C TRP A 152 24.44 -8.13 6.26
N THR A 153 25.57 -8.83 6.07
CA THR A 153 26.45 -8.59 4.92
C THR A 153 25.76 -8.87 3.58
N ASN A 154 24.94 -9.91 3.49
CA ASN A 154 24.35 -10.39 2.23
C ASN A 154 22.82 -10.40 2.22
N TYR A 155 22.17 -10.04 3.33
CA TYR A 155 20.71 -10.00 3.43
C TYR A 155 20.26 -8.99 4.49
N ILE A 156 18.97 -8.66 4.45
CA ILE A 156 18.27 -7.93 5.51
C ILE A 156 17.12 -8.77 6.06
N ILE A 157 16.76 -8.55 7.31
CA ILE A 157 15.58 -9.15 7.92
C ILE A 157 14.46 -8.12 7.89
N VAL A 158 13.35 -8.42 7.21
CA VAL A 158 12.19 -7.53 7.16
C VAL A 158 11.00 -8.14 7.87
N ASN A 159 10.25 -7.33 8.60
CA ASN A 159 9.01 -7.75 9.23
C ASN A 159 7.85 -6.86 8.76
N GLY A 160 6.85 -7.48 8.12
CA GLY A 160 5.82 -6.76 7.39
C GLY A 160 4.42 -7.31 7.53
N LYS A 161 3.56 -6.99 6.54
CA LYS A 161 2.19 -7.50 6.51
C LYS A 161 2.16 -9.03 6.42
N THR A 162 3.13 -9.61 5.74
CA THR A 162 3.21 -11.03 5.43
C THR A 162 4.02 -11.85 6.43
N GLY A 163 4.61 -11.21 7.45
CA GLY A 163 5.47 -11.84 8.44
C GLY A 163 6.92 -11.39 8.31
N GLU A 164 7.77 -12.04 9.07
CA GLU A 164 9.22 -11.88 9.03
C GLU A 164 9.84 -12.76 7.94
N ARG A 165 10.86 -12.24 7.24
CA ARG A 165 11.60 -12.98 6.22
C ARG A 165 12.98 -12.37 5.98
N ASP A 166 13.89 -13.20 5.51
CA ASP A 166 15.19 -12.77 5.01
C ASP A 166 15.06 -12.34 3.55
N VAL A 167 15.66 -11.21 3.21
CA VAL A 167 15.69 -10.67 1.86
C VAL A 167 17.14 -10.47 1.45
N PRO A 168 17.65 -11.26 0.47
CA PRO A 168 19.00 -11.08 -0.06
C PRO A 168 19.21 -9.66 -0.58
N ILE A 169 20.42 -9.13 -0.42
CA ILE A 169 20.82 -7.83 -0.95
C ILE A 169 22.07 -7.98 -1.82
N HIS A 170 22.14 -7.20 -2.89
CA HIS A 170 23.32 -7.14 -3.75
C HIS A 170 24.49 -6.48 -3.00
N GLN A 171 25.72 -6.79 -3.44
CA GLN A 171 26.95 -6.26 -2.83
C GLN A 171 26.97 -4.72 -2.84
N THR A 172 26.42 -4.10 -3.89
CA THR A 172 26.27 -2.64 -4.00
C THR A 172 25.45 -2.06 -2.85
N THR A 173 24.28 -2.67 -2.57
CA THR A 173 23.40 -2.27 -1.47
C THR A 173 24.10 -2.45 -0.13
N SER A 174 24.76 -3.59 0.07
CA SER A 174 25.54 -3.89 1.28
C SER A 174 26.62 -2.83 1.56
N ARG A 175 27.41 -2.46 0.54
CA ARG A 175 28.44 -1.41 0.67
C ARG A 175 27.84 -0.04 1.04
N LEU A 176 26.73 0.34 0.43
CA LEU A 176 26.05 1.59 0.75
C LEU A 176 25.53 1.61 2.19
N LEU A 177 24.94 0.50 2.64
CA LEU A 177 24.46 0.36 4.02
C LEU A 177 25.62 0.37 5.04
N GLN A 178 26.76 -0.27 4.72
CA GLN A 178 27.95 -0.22 5.57
C GLN A 178 28.53 1.19 5.67
N ALA A 179 28.65 1.91 4.54
CA ALA A 179 29.09 3.30 4.53
C ALA A 179 28.14 4.19 5.35
N LEU A 180 26.82 3.97 5.23
CA LEU A 180 25.82 4.70 6.01
C LEU A 180 25.91 4.37 7.50
N LYS A 181 26.18 3.10 7.87
CA LYS A 181 26.40 2.68 9.26
C LYS A 181 27.63 3.35 9.87
N ALA A 182 28.71 3.50 9.11
CA ALA A 182 29.91 4.20 9.57
C ALA A 182 29.65 5.68 9.89
N GLN A 183 28.69 6.32 9.21
CA GLN A 183 28.27 7.71 9.47
C GLN A 183 27.10 7.82 10.48
N SER A 184 26.66 6.70 11.05
CA SER A 184 25.43 6.66 11.85
C SER A 184 25.58 7.26 13.25
N ASN A 185 26.80 7.50 13.76
CA ASN A 185 27.05 8.05 15.10
C ASN A 185 26.24 7.34 16.21
N HIS A 186 26.26 6.00 16.23
CA HIS A 186 25.50 5.15 17.17
C HIS A 186 23.96 5.23 17.07
N ASN A 187 23.41 5.83 16.00
CA ASN A 187 21.98 5.77 15.74
C ASN A 187 21.54 4.32 15.52
N HIS A 188 20.46 3.91 16.18
CA HIS A 188 19.92 2.55 16.08
C HIS A 188 19.20 2.26 14.74
N TYR A 189 18.60 3.29 14.12
CA TYR A 189 17.82 3.16 12.89
C TYR A 189 18.67 3.35 11.64
N VAL A 190 18.42 2.54 10.60
CA VAL A 190 19.11 2.64 9.30
C VAL A 190 18.79 3.97 8.62
N PHE A 191 17.50 4.31 8.55
CA PHE A 191 17.02 5.58 8.01
C PHE A 191 16.36 6.39 9.11
N GLN A 192 16.93 7.57 9.39
CA GLN A 192 16.50 8.41 10.51
C GLN A 192 15.47 9.45 10.08
N GLY A 193 14.43 9.61 10.89
CA GLY A 193 13.48 10.71 10.85
C GLY A 193 13.67 11.67 12.04
N LYS A 194 12.89 12.76 12.07
CA LYS A 194 13.01 13.81 13.10
C LYS A 194 12.81 13.35 14.56
N ARG A 195 12.11 12.23 14.78
CA ARG A 195 11.71 11.72 16.11
C ARG A 195 12.07 10.24 16.32
N GLY A 196 13.05 9.70 15.58
CA GLY A 196 13.39 8.28 15.61
C GLY A 196 13.45 7.68 14.21
N SER A 197 12.95 6.46 14.03
CA SER A 197 12.92 5.80 12.71
C SER A 197 12.18 6.65 11.67
N LEU A 198 12.67 6.64 10.43
CA LEU A 198 11.96 7.25 9.32
C LEU A 198 10.63 6.52 9.12
N THR A 199 9.53 7.25 9.22
CA THR A 199 8.20 6.67 9.00
C THR A 199 8.02 6.25 7.53
N SER A 200 7.09 5.33 7.27
CA SER A 200 6.73 4.97 5.89
C SER A 200 6.33 6.19 5.06
N GLN A 201 5.62 7.16 5.65
CA GLN A 201 5.28 8.41 4.98
C GLN A 201 6.52 9.24 4.64
N GLY A 202 7.54 9.21 5.51
CA GLY A 202 8.84 9.81 5.26
C GLY A 202 9.53 9.17 4.06
N ILE A 203 9.53 7.85 3.98
CA ILE A 203 10.09 7.09 2.84
C ILE A 203 9.36 7.47 1.54
N TYR A 204 8.02 7.53 1.55
CA TYR A 204 7.25 8.00 0.39
C TYR A 204 7.66 9.41 -0.05
N LYS A 205 7.81 10.35 0.91
CA LYS A 205 8.22 11.73 0.61
C LYS A 205 9.64 11.81 0.06
N THR A 206 10.57 11.03 0.61
CA THR A 206 11.96 10.96 0.14
C THR A 206 12.02 10.44 -1.29
N ILE A 207 11.38 9.30 -1.57
CA ILE A 207 11.37 8.72 -2.92
C ILE A 207 10.66 9.62 -3.93
N HIS A 208 9.53 10.23 -3.55
CA HIS A 208 8.86 11.19 -4.40
C HIS A 208 9.76 12.38 -4.74
N ARG A 209 10.46 12.94 -3.75
CA ARG A 209 11.43 14.04 -3.97
C ARG A 209 12.53 13.62 -4.95
N ILE A 210 13.12 12.44 -4.77
CA ILE A 210 14.16 11.90 -5.66
C ILE A 210 13.64 11.78 -7.10
N CYS A 211 12.42 11.24 -7.28
CA CYS A 211 11.82 11.12 -8.60
C CYS A 211 11.56 12.48 -9.26
N CYS A 212 11.04 13.46 -8.51
CA CYS A 212 10.87 14.81 -9.03
C CYS A 212 12.20 15.44 -9.44
N GLN A 213 13.26 15.25 -8.64
CA GLN A 213 14.61 15.73 -8.99
C GLN A 213 15.14 15.08 -10.28
N ALA A 214 14.71 13.85 -10.58
CA ALA A 214 15.05 13.13 -11.80
C ALA A 214 14.13 13.47 -13.00
N ASN A 215 13.26 14.48 -12.87
CA ASN A 215 12.22 14.85 -13.84
C ASN A 215 11.29 13.67 -14.18
N ILE A 216 10.89 12.91 -13.16
CA ILE A 216 9.97 11.78 -13.28
C ILE A 216 8.65 12.16 -12.62
N ASP A 217 7.78 12.81 -13.40
CA ASP A 217 6.51 13.33 -12.92
C ASP A 217 5.37 12.30 -12.99
N GLY A 218 4.45 12.39 -12.03
CA GLY A 218 3.20 11.62 -12.01
C GLY A 218 2.90 10.92 -10.68
N ARG A 219 1.62 10.60 -10.46
CA ARG A 219 1.08 9.94 -9.25
C ARG A 219 1.69 8.58 -8.90
N ARG A 220 2.55 8.05 -9.76
CA ARG A 220 3.15 6.71 -9.65
C ARG A 220 4.67 6.77 -9.62
N SER A 221 5.24 7.85 -9.08
CA SER A 221 6.65 7.97 -8.70
C SER A 221 6.78 7.73 -7.20
N SER A 222 6.91 6.46 -6.79
CA SER A 222 6.78 6.05 -5.39
C SER A 222 7.60 4.79 -5.07
N PRO A 223 7.82 4.42 -3.80
CA PRO A 223 8.44 3.14 -3.42
C PRO A 223 7.75 1.92 -4.06
N GLN A 224 6.46 2.01 -4.35
CA GLN A 224 5.71 0.93 -5.00
C GLN A 224 6.17 0.71 -6.45
N THR A 225 6.60 1.78 -7.13
CA THR A 225 7.13 1.72 -8.49
C THR A 225 8.48 1.01 -8.51
N PHE A 226 9.36 1.31 -7.55
CA PHE A 226 10.62 0.56 -7.33
C PHE A 226 10.35 -0.93 -7.18
N ARG A 227 9.39 -1.29 -6.33
CA ARG A 227 8.97 -2.68 -6.14
C ARG A 227 8.42 -3.33 -7.41
N HIS A 228 7.66 -2.60 -8.21
CA HIS A 228 7.16 -3.13 -9.49
C HIS A 228 8.29 -3.32 -10.50
N THR A 229 9.22 -2.37 -10.59
CA THR A 229 10.42 -2.51 -11.42
C THR A 229 11.19 -3.76 -11.03
N PHE A 230 11.50 -3.94 -9.74
CA PHE A 230 12.15 -5.15 -9.24
C PHE A 230 11.42 -6.43 -9.66
N GLY A 231 10.11 -6.51 -9.41
CA GLY A 231 9.33 -7.70 -9.75
C GLY A 231 9.32 -8.01 -11.25
N THR A 232 9.23 -6.99 -12.09
CA THR A 232 9.25 -7.14 -13.55
C THR A 232 10.63 -7.55 -14.05
N GLU A 233 11.70 -6.90 -13.59
CA GLU A 233 13.08 -7.23 -13.97
C GLU A 233 13.46 -8.64 -13.51
N TYR A 234 13.14 -8.99 -12.27
CA TYR A 234 13.39 -10.33 -11.73
C TYR A 234 12.64 -11.40 -12.54
N ALA A 235 11.37 -11.18 -12.86
CA ALA A 235 10.59 -12.10 -13.69
C ALA A 235 11.13 -12.21 -15.13
N SER A 236 11.60 -11.10 -15.70
CA SER A 236 12.12 -11.04 -17.08
C SER A 236 13.52 -11.64 -17.21
N SER A 237 14.32 -11.64 -16.13
CA SER A 237 15.68 -12.18 -16.12
C SER A 237 15.75 -13.70 -16.31
N GLY A 238 14.62 -14.41 -16.19
CA GLY A 238 14.56 -15.88 -16.28
C GLY A 238 15.35 -16.62 -15.19
N ALA A 239 15.91 -15.88 -14.21
CA ALA A 239 16.94 -16.38 -13.32
C ALA A 239 16.43 -17.18 -12.10
N CYS A 240 15.12 -17.27 -11.85
CA CYS A 240 14.63 -18.07 -10.72
C CYS A 240 13.15 -18.50 -10.79
N ASP A 241 12.84 -19.51 -9.96
CA ASP A 241 11.49 -20.02 -9.68
C ASP A 241 10.56 -18.89 -9.18
N PRO A 242 9.36 -18.71 -9.75
CA PRO A 242 8.37 -17.75 -9.27
C PRO A 242 8.10 -17.79 -7.76
N ARG A 243 8.28 -18.93 -7.09
CA ARG A 243 8.15 -19.04 -5.63
C ARG A 243 9.21 -18.26 -4.86
N SER A 244 10.46 -18.29 -5.31
CA SER A 244 11.55 -17.50 -4.70
C SER A 244 11.26 -16.00 -4.76
N LEU A 245 10.68 -15.53 -5.86
CA LEU A 245 10.24 -14.14 -6.01
C LEU A 245 9.07 -13.82 -5.06
N GLN A 246 8.09 -14.72 -4.94
CA GLN A 246 6.96 -14.56 -4.02
C GLN A 246 7.43 -14.47 -2.57
N ASP A 247 8.39 -15.29 -2.16
CA ASP A 247 8.99 -15.26 -0.83
C ASP A 247 9.71 -13.93 -0.58
N ILE A 248 10.62 -13.51 -1.47
CA ILE A 248 11.35 -12.23 -1.38
C ILE A 248 10.39 -11.04 -1.32
N MET A 249 9.36 -11.03 -2.16
CA MET A 249 8.39 -9.95 -2.20
C MET A 249 7.35 -10.06 -1.06
N GLY A 250 7.26 -11.19 -0.37
CA GLY A 250 6.23 -11.46 0.63
C GLY A 250 4.83 -11.41 0.03
N HIS A 251 4.58 -12.25 -0.97
CA HIS A 251 3.23 -12.61 -1.41
C HIS A 251 2.82 -13.88 -0.64
N LYS A 252 1.73 -13.78 0.13
CA LYS A 252 1.01 -14.96 0.62
C LYS A 252 -0.20 -15.08 -0.29
N ASP A 253 -0.23 -16.13 -1.10
CA ASP A 253 -1.39 -16.47 -1.94
C ASP A 253 -2.69 -16.51 -1.12
#